data_AF-A0A951NIL0-F1
#
_entry.id   AF-A0A951NIL0-F1
#
_cell.length_a   1.000
_cell.length_b   1.000
_cell.length_c   1.000
_cell.angle_alpha   90.00
_cell.angle_beta   90.00
_cell.angle_gamma   90.00
#
_symmetry.space_group_name_H-M   'P 1'
#
loop_
_entity.id
_entity.type
_entity.pdbx_description
1 polymer ?
#
loop_
_entity_poly.entity_id
_entity_poly.type
_entity_poly.pdbx_seq_one_letter_code
_entity_poly.pdbx_strand_id
1 'polypeptide(L)'
;MRPSRARFAEVMRTEPVDLGLACVLVGGEVDHDLDVEGPLAVLDALASAAEPLVPPAGAPAAVAEGLRRALCEQAGFGPGSFDDISSSLLHEVLRRRCGLPLLLSVVWVEVATRLAIPAYAVGLP
;
A
#
# COMPACT_ATOMS: atom_id res chain seq x y z
N MET A 1 19.50 -8.67 -16.48
CA MET A 1 18.61 -8.47 -15.31
C MET A 1 17.57 -7.44 -15.71
N ARG A 2 16.27 -7.65 -15.46
CA ARG A 2 15.24 -6.67 -15.82
C ARG A 2 15.44 -5.36 -15.04
N PRO A 3 15.15 -4.18 -15.62
CA PRO A 3 15.32 -2.89 -14.94
C PRO A 3 14.58 -2.81 -13.60
N SER A 4 13.36 -3.36 -13.53
CA SER A 4 12.54 -3.54 -12.33
C SER A 4 13.28 -4.28 -11.20
N ARG A 5 13.95 -5.40 -11.51
CA ARG A 5 14.71 -6.19 -10.52
C ARG A 5 15.93 -5.44 -9.98
N ALA A 6 16.64 -4.73 -10.85
CA ALA A 6 17.79 -3.93 -10.44
C ALA A 6 17.36 -2.80 -9.48
N ARG A 7 16.31 -2.06 -9.86
CA ARG A 7 15.71 -1.01 -9.04
C ARG A 7 15.14 -1.55 -7.73
N PHE A 8 14.45 -2.70 -7.75
CA PHE A 8 13.94 -3.35 -6.54
C PHE A 8 15.09 -3.68 -5.57
N ALA A 9 16.18 -4.24 -6.08
CA ALA A 9 17.33 -4.57 -5.25
C ALA A 9 18.01 -3.31 -4.65
N GLU A 10 17.97 -2.17 -5.33
CA GLU A 10 18.45 -0.89 -4.79
C GLU A 10 17.53 -0.36 -3.70
N VAL A 11 16.20 -0.43 -3.90
CA VAL A 11 15.20 -0.04 -2.89
C VAL A 11 15.34 -0.88 -1.62
N MET A 12 15.51 -2.21 -1.75
CA MET A 12 15.70 -3.10 -0.60
C MET A 12 17.01 -2.86 0.17
N ARG A 13 17.98 -2.18 -0.43
CA ARG A 13 19.26 -1.84 0.22
C ARG A 13 19.23 -0.49 0.93
N THR A 14 18.13 0.26 0.83
CA THR A 14 17.97 1.59 1.43
C THR A 14 17.09 1.50 2.67
N GLU A 15 17.51 2.13 3.78
CA GLU A 15 16.75 2.19 5.02
C GLU A 15 16.28 3.64 5.31
N PRO A 16 14.99 3.87 5.62
CA PRO A 16 13.91 2.89 5.60
C PRO A 16 13.57 2.42 4.18
N VAL A 17 13.07 1.19 4.06
CA VAL A 17 12.65 0.63 2.78
C VAL A 17 11.37 1.32 2.31
N ASP A 18 11.37 1.80 1.06
CA ASP A 18 10.14 2.23 0.37
C ASP A 18 9.33 1.00 -0.06
N LEU A 19 8.42 0.57 0.82
CA LEU A 19 7.64 -0.64 0.64
C LEU A 19 6.63 -0.49 -0.51
N GLY A 20 6.02 0.69 -0.67
CA GLY A 20 5.14 1.01 -1.80
C GLY A 20 5.86 0.81 -3.14
N LEU A 21 7.02 1.45 -3.32
CA LEU A 21 7.82 1.31 -4.54
C LEU A 21 8.27 -0.14 -4.74
N ALA A 22 8.72 -0.82 -3.69
CA ALA A 22 9.12 -2.22 -3.75
C ALA A 22 8.00 -3.12 -4.29
N CYS A 23 6.79 -2.99 -3.75
CA CYS A 23 5.63 -3.76 -4.17
C CYS A 23 5.17 -3.42 -5.60
N VAL A 24 5.26 -2.16 -6.03
CA VAL A 24 4.96 -1.76 -7.42
C VAL A 24 5.97 -2.38 -8.39
N LEU A 25 7.26 -2.40 -8.04
CA LEU A 25 8.32 -2.99 -8.86
C LEU A 25 8.17 -4.51 -9.01
N VAL A 26 7.63 -5.21 -8.02
CA VAL A 26 7.23 -6.62 -8.15
C VAL A 26 6.12 -6.76 -9.20
N GLY A 27 5.16 -5.84 -9.22
CA GLY A 27 4.13 -5.76 -10.26
C GLY A 27 4.70 -5.66 -11.68
N GLY A 28 5.79 -4.92 -11.84
CA GLY A 28 6.52 -4.77 -13.12
C GLY A 28 7.09 -6.08 -13.69
N GLU A 29 7.22 -7.13 -12.86
CA GLU A 29 7.62 -8.46 -13.32
C GLU A 29 6.48 -9.24 -14.00
N VAL A 30 5.23 -8.80 -13.81
CA VAL A 30 4.03 -9.38 -14.42
C VAL A 30 3.51 -8.47 -15.54
N ASP A 31 3.37 -7.17 -15.27
CA ASP A 31 3.00 -6.16 -16.25
C ASP A 31 4.23 -5.32 -16.63
N HIS A 32 4.77 -5.55 -17.83
CA HIS A 32 6.03 -4.95 -18.27
C HIS A 32 5.92 -3.49 -18.67
N ASP A 33 4.69 -3.02 -18.95
CA ASP A 33 4.42 -1.65 -19.37
C ASP A 33 3.87 -0.81 -18.20
N LEU A 34 3.91 -1.35 -16.98
CA LEU A 34 3.44 -0.69 -15.76
C LEU A 34 4.17 0.65 -15.53
N ASP A 35 3.40 1.73 -15.52
CA ASP A 35 3.83 3.00 -14.98
C ASP A 35 3.95 2.89 -13.45
N VAL A 36 5.17 3.03 -12.94
CA VAL A 36 5.47 2.91 -11.51
C VAL A 36 4.92 4.10 -10.72
N GLU A 37 4.85 5.28 -11.32
CA GLU A 37 4.49 6.51 -10.60
C GLU A 37 2.98 6.60 -10.34
N GLY A 38 2.16 6.06 -11.26
CA GLY A 38 0.69 6.03 -11.10
C GLY A 38 0.22 5.41 -9.78
N PRO A 39 0.60 4.16 -9.44
CA PRO A 39 0.24 3.53 -8.17
C PRO A 39 0.75 4.30 -6.93
N LEU A 40 1.95 4.90 -7.00
CA LEU A 40 2.48 5.69 -5.89
C LEU A 40 1.66 6.97 -5.66
N ALA A 41 1.27 7.65 -6.74
CA ALA A 41 0.39 8.81 -6.66
C ALA A 41 -1.00 8.45 -6.10
N VAL A 42 -1.49 7.23 -6.34
CA VAL A 42 -2.73 6.74 -5.70
C VAL A 42 -2.55 6.59 -4.18
N LEU A 43 -1.40 6.11 -3.70
CA LEU A 43 -1.12 6.05 -2.26
C LEU A 43 -1.07 7.45 -1.63
N ASP A 44 -0.47 8.42 -2.31
CA ASP A 44 -0.44 9.82 -1.88
C ASP A 44 -1.86 10.41 -1.81
N ALA A 45 -2.68 10.15 -2.82
CA ALA A 45 -4.09 10.59 -2.84
C ALA A 45 -4.92 9.94 -1.72
N LEU A 46 -4.68 8.65 -1.42
CA LEU A 46 -5.32 7.97 -0.30
C LEU A 46 -4.92 8.56 1.05
N ALA A 47 -3.64 8.88 1.23
CA ALA A 47 -3.17 9.54 2.43
C ALA A 47 -3.81 10.93 2.60
N SER A 48 -3.84 11.75 1.54
CA SER A 48 -4.51 13.05 1.58
C SER A 48 -6.01 12.94 1.90
N ALA A 49 -6.70 11.93 1.35
CA ALA A 49 -8.10 11.69 1.68
C ALA A 49 -8.33 11.19 3.12
N ALA A 50 -7.36 10.45 3.68
CA ALA A 50 -7.42 9.93 5.03
C ALA A 50 -7.07 10.99 6.11
N GLU A 51 -6.21 11.94 5.79
CA GLU A 51 -5.73 13.01 6.69
C GLU A 51 -6.85 13.66 7.54
N PRO A 52 -7.97 14.15 6.98
CA PRO A 52 -9.03 14.78 7.78
C PRO A 52 -9.79 13.82 8.70
N LEU A 53 -9.67 12.51 8.51
CA LEU A 53 -10.35 11.49 9.32
C LEU A 53 -9.47 10.97 10.46
N VAL A 54 -8.16 11.20 10.37
CA VAL A 54 -7.20 10.72 11.36
C VAL A 54 -6.91 11.84 12.36
N PRO A 55 -7.26 11.68 13.65
CA PRO A 55 -7.01 12.71 14.64
C PRO A 55 -5.50 12.91 14.86
N PRO A 56 -4.99 14.15 14.78
CA PRO A 56 -3.59 14.43 15.06
C PRO A 56 -3.29 14.12 16.54
N ALA A 57 -2.21 13.38 16.81
CA ALA A 57 -1.84 12.91 18.16
C ALA A 57 -2.96 12.15 18.90
N GLY A 58 -3.90 11.54 18.16
CA GLY A 58 -4.97 10.73 18.74
C GLY A 58 -4.46 9.43 19.37
N ALA A 59 -5.27 8.85 20.25
CA ALA A 59 -5.00 7.50 20.76
C ALA A 59 -4.91 6.49 19.60
N PRO A 60 -4.07 5.43 19.69
CA PRO A 60 -3.87 4.46 18.60
C PRO A 60 -5.18 3.89 18.04
N ALA A 61 -6.17 3.61 18.90
CA ALA A 61 -7.47 3.12 18.48
C ALA A 61 -8.25 4.13 17.61
N ALA A 62 -8.18 5.43 17.94
CA ALA A 62 -8.84 6.48 17.18
C ALA A 62 -8.15 6.72 15.83
N VAL A 63 -6.82 6.61 15.78
CA VAL A 63 -6.03 6.65 14.55
C VAL A 63 -6.37 5.48 13.64
N ALA A 64 -6.39 4.25 14.19
CA ALA A 64 -6.76 3.05 13.44
C ALA A 64 -8.19 3.14 12.90
N GLU A 65 -9.12 3.68 13.67
CA GLU A 65 -10.50 3.90 13.23
C GLU A 65 -10.61 4.94 12.11
N GLY A 66 -9.85 6.04 12.17
CA GLY A 66 -9.77 7.02 11.08
C GLY A 66 -9.26 6.41 9.77
N LEU A 67 -8.19 5.63 9.85
CA LEU A 67 -7.65 4.87 8.70
C LEU A 67 -8.66 3.84 8.17
N ARG A 68 -9.35 3.12 9.05
CA ARG A 68 -10.39 2.15 8.68
C ARG A 68 -11.50 2.81 7.88
N ARG A 69 -11.99 3.97 8.34
CA ARG A 69 -13.04 4.72 7.65
C ARG A 69 -12.54 5.24 6.30
N ALA A 70 -11.32 5.77 6.24
CA ALA A 70 -10.73 6.21 4.98
C ALA A 70 -10.61 5.08 3.96
N LEU A 71 -10.00 3.96 4.35
CA LEU A 71 -9.63 2.88 3.45
C LEU A 71 -10.80 1.95 3.13
N CYS A 72 -11.55 1.50 4.14
CA CYS A 72 -12.60 0.51 3.92
C CYS A 72 -13.94 1.17 3.55
N GLU A 73 -14.35 2.24 4.24
CA GLU A 73 -15.68 2.84 4.01
C GLU A 73 -15.68 3.82 2.83
N GLN A 74 -14.72 4.75 2.77
CA GLN A 74 -14.69 5.77 1.72
C GLN A 74 -14.02 5.27 0.44
N ALA A 75 -12.83 4.67 0.57
CA ALA A 75 -12.04 4.21 -0.56
C ALA A 75 -12.42 2.79 -1.05
N GLY A 76 -13.27 2.08 -0.30
CA GLY A 76 -13.87 0.80 -0.69
C GLY A 76 -12.93 -0.41 -0.67
N PHE A 77 -11.81 -0.34 0.05
CA PHE A 77 -10.87 -1.46 0.12
C PHE A 77 -11.46 -2.67 0.85
N GLY A 78 -11.42 -3.83 0.19
CA GLY A 78 -11.93 -5.09 0.71
C GLY A 78 -11.16 -6.34 0.23
N PRO A 79 -11.59 -7.54 0.64
CA PRO A 79 -10.92 -8.78 0.26
C PRO A 79 -11.06 -9.08 -1.24
N GLY A 80 -9.95 -9.52 -1.84
CA GLY A 80 -9.90 -10.08 -3.20
C GLY A 80 -9.94 -11.62 -3.20
N SER A 81 -9.82 -12.21 -4.40
CA SER A 81 -9.79 -13.67 -4.58
C SER A 81 -8.36 -14.22 -4.47
N PHE A 82 -8.18 -15.36 -3.80
CA PHE A 82 -6.91 -16.09 -3.73
C PHE A 82 -6.50 -16.75 -5.05
N ASP A 83 -7.47 -17.04 -5.93
CA ASP A 83 -7.20 -17.64 -7.24
C ASP A 83 -6.83 -16.60 -8.32
N ASP A 84 -6.84 -15.32 -7.96
CA ASP A 84 -6.59 -14.20 -8.87
C ASP A 84 -5.26 -13.52 -8.51
N ILE A 85 -4.27 -13.63 -9.40
CA ILE A 85 -2.95 -13.03 -9.20
C ILE A 85 -3.04 -11.52 -9.00
N SER A 86 -4.02 -10.85 -9.60
CA SER A 86 -4.18 -9.40 -9.47
C SER A 86 -4.59 -8.97 -8.06
N SER A 87 -5.07 -9.88 -7.21
CA SER A 87 -5.24 -9.63 -5.76
C SER A 87 -3.91 -9.53 -5.00
N SER A 88 -2.79 -9.91 -5.62
CA SER A 88 -1.44 -9.92 -5.05
C SER A 88 -0.49 -8.90 -5.69
N LEU A 89 -0.99 -8.08 -6.62
CA LEU A 89 -0.21 -7.05 -7.30
C LEU A 89 -0.67 -5.66 -6.84
N LEU A 90 0.21 -4.87 -6.23
CA LEU A 90 -0.19 -3.62 -5.57
C LEU A 90 -0.91 -2.64 -6.51
N HIS A 91 -0.42 -2.48 -7.74
CA HIS A 91 -1.07 -1.60 -8.74
C HIS A 91 -2.52 -2.04 -9.05
N GLU A 92 -2.76 -3.34 -9.14
CA GLU A 92 -4.11 -3.89 -9.35
C GLU A 92 -4.99 -3.76 -8.11
N VAL A 93 -4.44 -4.00 -6.93
CA VAL A 93 -5.17 -3.82 -5.65
C VAL A 93 -5.60 -2.37 -5.48
N LEU A 94 -4.74 -1.41 -5.79
CA LEU A 94 -5.05 0.03 -5.74
C LEU A 94 -6.10 0.43 -6.79
N ARG A 95 -6.05 -0.17 -7.98
CA ARG A 95 -7.01 0.08 -9.06
C ARG A 95 -8.40 -0.49 -8.74
N ARG A 96 -8.46 -1.73 -8.28
CA ARG A 96 -9.69 -2.50 -8.06
C ARG A 96 -10.28 -2.29 -6.67
N ARG A 97 -9.49 -1.75 -5.74
CA ARG A 97 -9.84 -1.62 -4.31
C ARG A 97 -10.14 -2.98 -3.66
N CYS A 98 -9.51 -4.04 -4.13
CA CYS A 98 -9.57 -5.35 -3.49
C CYS A 98 -8.28 -6.13 -3.65
N GLY A 99 -7.91 -6.91 -2.62
CA GLY A 99 -6.64 -7.63 -2.59
C GLY A 99 -6.55 -8.68 -1.50
N LEU A 100 -5.45 -9.42 -1.48
CA LEU A 100 -5.17 -10.37 -0.40
C LEU A 100 -4.84 -9.64 0.91
N PRO A 101 -5.07 -10.27 2.08
CA PRO A 101 -4.83 -9.65 3.38
C PRO A 101 -3.43 -9.03 3.51
N LEU A 102 -2.40 -9.71 3.00
CA LEU A 102 -1.03 -9.19 3.02
C LEU A 102 -0.88 -7.88 2.24
N LEU A 103 -1.39 -7.80 1.01
CA LEU A 103 -1.28 -6.59 0.19
C LEU A 103 -2.19 -5.47 0.71
N LEU A 104 -3.35 -5.79 1.29
CA LEU A 104 -4.17 -4.80 1.97
C LEU A 104 -3.43 -4.19 3.17
N SER A 105 -2.70 -5.01 3.95
CA SER A 105 -1.84 -4.50 5.02
C SER A 105 -0.76 -3.55 4.50
N VAL A 106 -0.19 -3.80 3.31
CA VAL A 106 0.74 -2.86 2.66
C VAL A 106 0.06 -1.51 2.40
N VAL A 107 -1.16 -1.51 1.83
CA VAL A 107 -1.91 -0.25 1.60
C VAL A 107 -2.12 0.52 2.91
N TRP A 108 -2.48 -0.18 3.99
CA TRP A 108 -2.64 0.44 5.31
C TRP A 108 -1.35 1.06 5.84
N VAL A 109 -0.24 0.33 5.79
CA VAL A 109 1.07 0.81 6.26
C VAL A 109 1.53 2.00 5.40
N GLU A 110 1.45 1.90 4.08
CA GLU A 110 1.88 2.95 3.15
C GLU A 110 1.10 4.27 3.33
N VAL A 111 -0.21 4.18 3.59
CA VAL A 111 -1.04 5.35 3.87
C VAL A 111 -0.73 5.95 5.24
N ALA A 112 -0.54 5.11 6.26
CA ALA A 112 -0.14 5.57 7.59
C ALA A 112 1.24 6.24 7.59
N THR A 113 2.23 5.67 6.89
CA THR A 113 3.58 6.23 6.76
C THR A 113 3.57 7.61 6.11
N ARG A 114 2.76 7.82 5.06
CA ARG A 114 2.59 9.13 4.41
C ARG A 114 1.99 10.19 5.33
N LEU A 115 1.20 9.77 6.31
CA LEU A 115 0.65 10.62 7.36
C LEU A 115 1.57 10.73 8.60
N ALA A 116 2.80 10.22 8.52
CA ALA A 116 3.75 10.14 9.63
C ALA A 116 3.21 9.39 10.86
N ILE A 117 2.29 8.45 10.66
CA ILE A 117 1.73 7.60 11.70
C ILE A 117 2.62 6.35 11.83
N PRO A 118 3.09 6.01 13.05
CA PRO A 118 3.86 4.79 13.26
C PRO A 118 2.95 3.55 13.10
N ALA A 119 3.05 2.88 11.96
CA ALA A 119 2.40 1.62 11.65
C ALA A 119 3.42 0.63 11.09
N TYR A 120 3.34 -0.63 11.50
CA TYR A 120 4.32 -1.65 11.16
C TYR A 120 3.63 -2.93 10.73
N ALA A 121 4.18 -3.58 9.70
CA ALA A 121 3.76 -4.94 9.35
C ALA A 121 4.23 -5.91 10.45
N VAL A 122 3.31 -6.75 10.92
CA VAL A 122 3.60 -7.82 11.89
C VAL A 122 3.29 -9.15 11.23
N GLY A 123 4.30 -10.02 11.17
CA GLY A 123 4.08 -11.43 10.84
C GLY A 123 3.42 -12.11 12.03
N LEU A 124 2.19 -12.59 11.85
CA LEU A 124 1.53 -13.42 12.86
C LEU A 124 1.82 -14.91 12.56
N PRO A 125 2.02 -15.75 13.59
CA PRO A 125 2.29 -17.18 13.45
C PRO A 125 1.08 -17.97 12.94
#